data_AF-A0A967ANY0-F1
#
_entry.id   AF-A0A967ANY0-F1
#
_cell.length_a   1.000
_cell.length_b   1.000
_cell.length_c   1.000
_cell.angle_alpha   90.00
_cell.angle_beta   90.00
_cell.angle_gamma   90.00
#
_symmetry.space_group_name_H-M   'P 1'
#
loop_
_entity.id
_entity.type
_entity.pdbx_description
1 polymer ?
#
loop_
_entity_poly.entity_id
_entity_poly.type
_entity_poly.pdbx_seq_one_letter_code
_entity_poly.pdbx_strand_id
1 'polypeptide(L)'
;MLQGRKDTLPKKLVTLPDYSVQHPAQFAFFQLQRVIWNEARAYHLKANDGIDFCHAVVASSYGSIITLDKHWKRRILKIPKPHCLARTFYRAELDELVDEFEALEPANIG
;
A
#
# COMPACT_ATOMS: atom_id res chain seq x y z
N MET A 1 -26.85 26.73 -34.29
CA MET A 1 -25.39 26.60 -34.08
C MET A 1 -25.11 26.79 -32.60
N LEU A 2 -24.76 25.73 -31.88
CA LEU A 2 -24.31 25.80 -30.49
C LEU A 2 -22.84 25.36 -30.47
N GLN A 3 -21.94 26.33 -30.34
CA GLN A 3 -20.50 26.13 -30.31
C GLN A 3 -20.16 25.33 -29.04
N GLY A 4 -19.55 24.15 -29.22
CA GLY A 4 -19.11 23.30 -28.12
C GLY A 4 -18.09 24.01 -27.23
N ARG A 5 -18.41 24.16 -25.94
CA ARG A 5 -17.42 24.45 -24.91
C ARG A 5 -16.47 23.24 -24.85
N LYS A 6 -15.24 23.44 -25.35
CA LYS A 6 -14.13 22.56 -24.99
C LYS A 6 -13.77 22.93 -23.55
N ASP A 7 -14.32 22.18 -22.61
CA ASP A 7 -13.87 22.20 -21.22
C ASP A 7 -12.43 21.66 -21.20
N THR A 8 -11.46 22.54 -21.41
CA THR A 8 -10.05 22.22 -21.22
C THR A 8 -9.79 22.15 -19.72
N LEU A 9 -10.04 20.97 -19.15
CA LEU A 9 -9.52 20.60 -17.84
C LEU A 9 -8.00 20.87 -17.84
N PRO A 10 -7.45 21.57 -16.83
CA PRO A 10 -6.02 21.79 -16.77
C PRO A 10 -5.29 20.43 -16.70
N LYS A 11 -4.53 20.10 -17.74
CA LYS A 11 -3.63 18.94 -17.81
C LYS A 11 -2.40 19.11 -16.90
N LYS A 12 -2.59 19.57 -15.66
CA LYS A 12 -1.60 19.29 -14.63
C LYS A 12 -1.88 17.86 -14.19
N LEU A 13 -1.25 16.91 -14.88
CA LEU A 13 -1.13 15.55 -14.35
C LEU A 13 -0.62 15.72 -12.93
N VAL A 14 -1.40 15.29 -11.94
CA VAL A 14 -0.96 15.24 -10.56
C VAL A 14 0.29 14.36 -10.57
N THR A 15 1.46 15.00 -10.49
CA THR A 15 2.73 14.30 -10.35
C THR A 15 2.65 13.57 -9.03
N LEU A 16 2.72 12.25 -9.08
CA LEU A 16 2.76 11.44 -7.86
C LEU A 16 3.98 11.88 -7.05
N PRO A 17 3.86 11.98 -5.72
CA PRO A 17 5.00 12.32 -4.91
C PRO A 17 6.08 11.25 -5.07
N ASP A 18 7.32 11.69 -5.22
CA ASP A 18 8.47 10.83 -5.06
C ASP A 18 8.57 10.35 -3.61
N TYR A 19 9.32 9.27 -3.39
CA TYR A 19 9.53 8.79 -2.03
C TYR A 19 10.35 9.77 -1.21
N SER A 20 9.86 10.03 0.01
CA SER A 20 10.55 10.82 1.02
C SER A 20 10.54 10.06 2.35
N VAL A 21 11.71 9.96 2.99
CA VAL A 21 11.86 9.34 4.31
C VAL A 21 11.13 10.14 5.40
N GLN A 22 10.92 11.45 5.19
CA GLN A 22 10.18 12.33 6.09
C GLN A 22 8.66 12.08 6.00
N HIS A 23 8.19 11.62 4.83
CA HIS A 23 6.75 11.45 4.56
C HIS A 23 6.44 10.10 3.84
N PRO A 24 6.82 8.94 4.41
CA PRO A 24 6.65 7.65 3.75
C PRO A 24 5.16 7.27 3.58
N ALA A 25 4.31 7.68 4.53
CA ALA A 25 2.85 7.50 4.46
C ALA A 25 2.21 8.23 3.29
N GLN A 26 2.72 9.41 2.94
CA GLN A 26 2.20 10.16 1.80
C GLN A 26 2.45 9.40 0.50
N PHE A 27 3.67 8.89 0.30
CA PHE A 27 3.98 8.05 -0.84
C PHE A 27 3.07 6.81 -0.93
N ALA A 28 2.98 6.05 0.16
CA ALA A 28 2.14 4.84 0.21
C ALA A 28 0.66 5.15 -0.07
N PHE A 29 0.13 6.24 0.49
CA PHE A 29 -1.24 6.71 0.27
C PHE A 29 -1.54 6.94 -1.21
N PHE A 30 -0.75 7.77 -1.89
CA PHE A 30 -0.99 8.10 -3.30
C PHE A 30 -0.82 6.89 -4.22
N GLN A 31 0.16 6.03 -3.94
CA GLN A 31 0.38 4.83 -4.75
C GLN A 31 -0.73 3.80 -4.55
N LEU A 32 -1.18 3.60 -3.30
CA LEU A 32 -2.26 2.67 -3.00
C LEU A 32 -3.60 3.15 -3.60
N GLN A 33 -3.88 4.46 -3.54
CA GLN A 33 -5.01 5.06 -4.24
C GLN A 33 -4.97 4.78 -5.75
N ARG A 34 -3.80 4.93 -6.38
CA ARG A 34 -3.63 4.63 -7.80
C ARG A 34 -3.90 3.15 -8.11
N VAL A 35 -3.43 2.23 -7.26
CA VAL A 35 -3.72 0.79 -7.40
C VAL A 35 -5.21 0.53 -7.33
N ILE A 36 -5.92 1.10 -6.35
CA ILE A 36 -7.37 0.95 -6.20
C ILE A 36 -8.11 1.54 -7.40
N TRP A 37 -7.71 2.73 -7.87
CA TRP A 37 -8.31 3.36 -9.04
C TRP A 37 -8.20 2.49 -10.29
N ASN A 38 -7.03 1.87 -10.50
CA ASN A 38 -6.82 0.95 -11.62
C ASN A 38 -7.65 -0.34 -11.47
N GLU A 39 -7.94 -0.77 -10.24
CA GLU A 39 -8.78 -1.93 -9.94
C GLU A 39 -10.28 -1.60 -9.89
N ALA A 40 -10.67 -0.32 -9.93
CA ALA A 40 -12.06 0.11 -9.68
C ALA A 40 -13.09 -0.49 -10.65
N ARG A 41 -12.66 -0.94 -11.83
CA ARG A 41 -13.55 -1.65 -12.79
C ARG A 41 -13.88 -3.08 -12.36
N ALA A 42 -13.00 -3.72 -11.58
CA ALA A 42 -13.12 -5.12 -11.17
C ALA A 42 -13.38 -5.28 -9.66
N TYR A 43 -13.10 -4.25 -8.87
CA TYR A 43 -13.23 -4.25 -7.43
C TYR A 43 -14.26 -3.22 -6.96
N HIS A 44 -15.24 -3.68 -6.19
CA HIS A 44 -16.22 -2.82 -5.53
C HIS A 44 -15.76 -2.57 -4.10
N LEU A 45 -15.66 -1.29 -3.72
CA LEU A 45 -15.33 -0.90 -2.36
C LEU A 45 -16.41 -1.39 -1.38
N LYS A 46 -15.96 -1.98 -0.28
CA LYS A 46 -16.78 -2.45 0.84
C LYS A 46 -16.73 -1.45 1.99
N ALA A 47 -17.68 -1.53 2.91
CA ALA A 47 -17.78 -0.61 4.05
C ALA A 47 -16.47 -0.49 4.87
N ASN A 48 -15.74 -1.60 5.04
CA ASN A 48 -14.53 -1.62 5.87
C ASN A 48 -13.24 -1.24 5.11
N ASP A 49 -13.30 -1.11 3.77
CA ASP A 49 -12.10 -0.85 2.96
C ASP A 49 -11.44 0.50 3.30
N GLY A 50 -12.19 1.45 3.86
CA GLY A 50 -11.62 2.72 4.31
C GLY A 50 -10.67 2.57 5.50
N ILE A 51 -11.04 1.75 6.48
CA ILE A 51 -10.20 1.46 7.65
C ILE A 51 -9.01 0.62 7.21
N ASP A 52 -9.27 -0.41 6.41
CA ASP A 52 -8.20 -1.29 5.92
C ASP A 52 -7.21 -0.54 5.03
N PHE A 53 -7.68 0.45 4.25
CA PHE A 53 -6.81 1.35 3.48
C PHE A 53 -5.87 2.13 4.39
N CYS A 54 -6.40 2.81 5.42
CA CYS A 54 -5.59 3.57 6.36
C CYS A 54 -4.58 2.66 7.09
N HIS A 55 -5.03 1.47 7.51
CA HIS A 55 -4.16 0.48 8.14
C HIS A 55 -3.05 0.04 7.18
N ALA A 56 -3.35 -0.27 5.92
CA ALA A 56 -2.37 -0.66 4.92
C ALA A 56 -1.35 0.46 4.63
N VAL A 57 -1.78 1.73 4.59
CA VAL A 57 -0.88 2.89 4.44
C VAL A 57 0.08 2.96 5.61
N VAL A 58 -0.41 3.03 6.84
CA VAL A 58 0.43 3.17 8.03
C VAL A 58 1.36 1.96 8.19
N ALA A 59 0.82 0.75 8.07
CA ALA A 59 1.59 -0.47 8.20
C ALA A 59 2.72 -0.55 7.15
N SER A 60 2.41 -0.33 5.88
CA SER A 60 3.43 -0.42 4.81
C SER A 60 4.49 0.68 4.85
N SER A 61 4.20 1.82 5.48
CA SER A 61 5.14 2.94 5.60
C SER A 61 6.10 2.82 6.78
N TYR A 62 5.68 2.20 7.88
CA TYR A 62 6.44 2.21 9.13
C TYR A 62 6.79 0.81 9.66
N GLY A 63 6.13 -0.25 9.19
CA GLY A 63 6.37 -1.61 9.64
C GLY A 63 7.52 -2.29 8.93
N SER A 64 8.34 -3.04 9.67
CA SER A 64 9.30 -4.00 9.10
C SER A 64 8.62 -5.34 8.78
N ILE A 65 7.61 -5.71 9.55
CA ILE A 65 6.79 -6.90 9.36
C ILE A 65 5.33 -6.49 9.55
N ILE A 66 4.48 -6.84 8.60
CA ILE A 66 3.06 -6.46 8.62
C ILE A 66 2.19 -7.64 8.21
N THR A 67 1.03 -7.77 8.86
CA THR A 67 0.00 -8.72 8.49
C THR A 67 -1.19 -7.97 7.89
N LEU A 68 -1.52 -8.28 6.64
CA LEU A 68 -2.69 -7.74 5.94
C LEU A 68 -3.52 -8.91 5.42
N ASP A 69 -4.79 -8.70 5.11
CA ASP A 69 -5.49 -9.73 4.33
C ASP A 69 -4.89 -9.88 2.92
N LYS A 70 -5.35 -10.92 2.23
CA LYS A 70 -4.82 -11.30 0.92
C LYS A 70 -4.97 -10.20 -0.13
N HIS A 71 -6.04 -9.41 -0.10
CA HIS A 71 -6.26 -8.38 -1.12
C HIS A 71 -5.41 -7.14 -0.85
N TRP A 72 -5.31 -6.69 0.40
CA TRP A 72 -4.45 -5.56 0.75
C TRP A 72 -2.96 -5.88 0.62
N LYS A 73 -2.52 -7.10 1.00
CA LYS A 73 -1.15 -7.57 0.71
C LYS A 73 -0.83 -7.44 -0.78
N ARG A 74 -1.72 -7.93 -1.65
CA ARG A 74 -1.51 -7.87 -3.11
C ARG A 74 -1.39 -6.43 -3.60
N ARG A 75 -2.19 -5.50 -3.06
CA ARG A 75 -2.13 -4.09 -3.48
C ARG A 75 -0.84 -3.41 -3.05
N ILE A 76 -0.40 -3.65 -1.81
CA ILE A 76 0.88 -3.12 -1.30
C ILE A 76 2.06 -3.64 -2.12
N LEU A 77 2.05 -4.92 -2.52
CA LEU A 77 3.12 -5.49 -3.35
C LEU A 77 3.20 -4.91 -4.77
N LYS A 78 2.15 -4.23 -5.26
CA LYS A 78 2.15 -3.55 -6.57
C LYS A 78 2.70 -2.12 -6.53
N ILE A 79 2.87 -1.55 -5.33
CA ILE A 79 3.39 -0.20 -5.17
C ILE A 79 4.89 -0.19 -5.51
N PRO A 80 5.40 0.82 -6.24
CA PRO A 80 6.83 0.96 -6.47
C PRO A 80 7.55 1.08 -5.12
N LYS A 81 8.43 0.14 -4.76
CA LYS A 81 9.13 0.17 -3.47
C LYS A 81 10.44 0.96 -3.60
N PRO A 82 10.62 2.05 -2.85
CA PRO A 82 11.93 2.68 -2.69
C PRO A 82 12.78 1.93 -1.64
N HIS A 83 12.16 1.24 -0.68
CA HIS A 83 12.84 0.36 0.25
C HIS A 83 11.99 -0.89 0.53
N CYS A 84 12.53 -2.06 0.19
CA CYS A 84 11.91 -3.39 0.30
C CYS A 84 11.74 -3.90 1.74
N LEU A 85 11.61 -3.02 2.74
CA LEU A 85 11.81 -3.40 4.15
C LEU A 85 10.61 -4.09 4.80
N ALA A 86 9.37 -3.72 4.44
CA ALA A 86 8.19 -4.35 5.02
C ALA A 86 7.95 -5.72 4.38
N ARG A 87 8.26 -6.80 5.11
CA ARG A 87 7.76 -8.13 4.80
C ARG A 87 6.28 -8.19 5.14
N THR A 88 5.46 -8.58 4.16
CA THR A 88 4.00 -8.53 4.26
C THR A 88 3.45 -9.93 4.20
N PHE A 89 2.74 -10.34 5.25
CA PHE A 89 2.11 -11.64 5.37
C PHE A 89 0.59 -11.51 5.30
N TYR A 90 -0.08 -12.60 4.94
CA TYR A 90 -1.52 -12.74 5.18
C TYR A 90 -1.80 -13.95 6.06
N ARG A 91 -3.07 -14.12 6.45
CA ARG A 91 -3.51 -15.12 7.43
C ARG A 91 -2.96 -16.55 7.22
N ALA A 92 -2.79 -17.02 5.98
CA ALA A 92 -2.31 -18.39 5.74
C ALA A 92 -0.77 -18.51 5.78
N GLU A 93 -0.06 -17.40 5.95
CA GLU A 93 1.41 -17.34 6.07
C GLU A 93 1.81 -16.97 7.51
N LEU A 94 0.94 -17.20 8.49
CA LEU A 94 1.24 -16.92 9.89
C LEU A 94 2.33 -17.85 10.44
N ASP A 95 2.43 -19.08 9.94
CA ASP A 95 3.51 -19.99 10.35
C ASP A 95 4.85 -19.49 9.82
N GLU A 96 4.92 -19.06 8.54
CA GLU A 96 6.11 -18.43 7.95
C GLU A 96 6.52 -17.14 8.69
N LEU A 97 5.53 -16.37 9.16
CA LEU A 97 5.76 -15.21 10.00
C LEU A 97 6.45 -15.61 11.31
N VAL A 98 5.96 -16.64 12.00
CA VAL A 98 6.54 -17.13 13.26
C VAL A 98 7.96 -17.62 13.03
N ASP A 99 8.20 -18.42 11.98
CA ASP A 99 9.53 -18.90 11.62
C ASP A 99 10.52 -17.74 11.43
N GLU A 100 10.08 -16.65 10.79
CA GLU A 100 10.92 -15.46 10.61
C GLU A 100 11.16 -14.71 11.92
N PHE A 101 10.18 -14.63 12.81
CA PHE A 101 10.37 -14.03 14.13
C PHE A 101 11.36 -14.83 14.97
N GLU A 102 11.25 -16.15 14.98
CA GLU A 102 12.18 -17.04 15.69
C GLU A 102 13.59 -16.97 15.10
N ALA A 103 13.73 -16.83 13.78
CA ALA A 103 15.03 -16.63 13.13
C ALA A 103 15.68 -15.28 13.45
N LEU A 104 14.89 -14.28 13.85
CA LEU A 104 15.37 -12.95 14.26
C LEU A 104 15.71 -12.88 15.75
N GLU A 105 15.28 -13.84 16.57
CA GLU A 105 15.78 -13.97 17.93
C GLU A 105 17.27 -14.37 17.88
N PRO A 106 18.19 -13.53 18.38
CA PRO A 106 19.58 -13.94 18.49
C PRO A 106 19.62 -15.13 19.44
N ALA A 107 20.17 -16.26 18.96
CA ALA A 107 20.44 -17.43 19.77
C ALA A 107 21.10 -16.99 21.09
N ASN A 108 20.36 -17.14 22.19
CA ASN A 108 20.77 -17.01 23.59
C ASN A 108 22.14 -16.35 23.83
N ILE A 109 22.12 -15.12 24.35
CA ILE A 109 23.15 -14.65 25.27
C ILE A 109 22.98 -15.50 26.54
N GLY A 110 23.68 -16.64 26.59
CA GLY A 110 23.79 -17.54 27.74
C GLY A 110 25.23 -17.95 27.92
#